data_AF-A0A235FIM3-F1
#
_entry.id   AF-A0A235FIM3-F1
#
_cell.length_a   1.000
_cell.length_b   1.000
_cell.length_c   1.000
_cell.angle_alpha   90.00
_cell.angle_beta   90.00
_cell.angle_gamma   90.00
#
_symmetry.space_group_name_H-M   'P 1'
#
loop_
_entity.id
_entity.type
_entity.pdbx_description
1 polymer ?
#
loop_
_entity_poly.entity_id
_entity_poly.type
_entity_poly.pdbx_seq_one_letter_code
_entity_poly.pdbx_strand_id
1 'polypeptide(L)'
;MVQGIPATIPEMESTRGTTVSDTEHTDHAGGLAALRHALDESGLLADLQDEDGFVVGTAPVPAADAHVNVNVDPEIDEYSDIDTAALLAAVERILCVDVPQWQRIVDTIAAEIEDAVGDQPVEEKTPLGDDLILRSIVVFRDATLLSLEAPKQFPDSWIRVQLDDDLSVDGVAVDDKDADAKVFEFASLDDLLDDLSSADGS
;
A
#
# COMPACT_ATOMS: atom_id res chain seq x y z
N MET A 1 -53.21 -65.19 -28.93
CA MET A 1 -51.78 -64.91 -29.13
C MET A 1 -51.66 -63.52 -29.74
N VAL A 2 -50.54 -62.85 -29.43
CA VAL A 2 -50.08 -61.49 -29.78
C VAL A 2 -50.70 -60.38 -28.91
N GLN A 3 -50.09 -60.02 -27.76
CA GLN A 3 -48.93 -59.10 -27.58
C GLN A 3 -49.15 -57.77 -28.30
N GLY A 4 -49.07 -56.58 -27.70
CA GLY A 4 -48.67 -56.12 -26.37
C GLY A 4 -48.56 -54.60 -26.51
N ILE A 5 -49.22 -53.83 -25.64
CA ILE A 5 -49.28 -52.38 -25.70
C ILE A 5 -48.09 -51.82 -24.90
N PRO A 6 -47.29 -50.87 -25.42
CA PRO A 6 -46.59 -49.94 -24.56
C PRO A 6 -47.35 -48.62 -24.51
N ALA A 7 -47.65 -48.23 -23.27
CA ALA A 7 -48.30 -46.99 -22.89
C ALA A 7 -47.40 -45.77 -23.13
N THR A 8 -48.05 -44.70 -23.54
CA THR A 8 -47.62 -43.31 -23.40
C THR A 8 -47.05 -43.02 -22.01
N ILE A 9 -45.84 -42.43 -21.97
CA ILE A 9 -45.38 -41.56 -20.89
C ILE A 9 -44.85 -40.28 -21.58
N PRO A 10 -45.27 -39.08 -21.16
CA PRO A 10 -44.94 -37.81 -21.82
C PRO A 10 -43.54 -37.30 -21.49
N GLU A 11 -43.08 -36.37 -22.32
CA GLU A 11 -41.90 -35.52 -22.22
C GLU A 11 -41.35 -35.30 -20.81
N MET A 12 -40.06 -35.63 -20.65
CA MET A 12 -39.19 -34.96 -19.69
C MET A 12 -37.93 -34.50 -20.43
N GLU A 13 -38.09 -33.50 -21.31
CA GLU A 13 -36.98 -32.60 -21.63
C GLU A 13 -36.86 -31.59 -20.48
N SER A 14 -36.21 -32.02 -19.39
CA SER A 14 -35.62 -31.09 -18.42
C SER A 14 -34.16 -30.91 -18.80
N THR A 15 -33.92 -30.24 -19.92
CA THR A 15 -32.60 -29.65 -20.25
C THR A 15 -32.37 -28.43 -19.38
N ARG A 16 -32.23 -28.65 -18.07
CA ARG A 16 -31.54 -27.74 -17.16
C ARG A 16 -30.15 -28.31 -16.92
N GLY A 17 -29.31 -28.07 -17.91
CA GLY A 17 -27.86 -28.19 -17.83
C GLY A 17 -27.25 -26.91 -18.37
N THR A 18 -27.71 -25.75 -17.88
CA THR A 18 -26.84 -24.58 -17.87
C THR A 18 -25.69 -24.95 -16.95
N THR A 19 -24.56 -25.31 -17.55
CA THR A 19 -23.26 -25.23 -16.89
C THR A 19 -23.11 -23.77 -16.46
N VAL A 20 -23.32 -23.53 -15.18
CA VAL A 20 -22.74 -22.41 -14.46
C VAL A 20 -21.64 -22.98 -13.58
N SER A 21 -20.59 -22.18 -13.39
CA SER A 21 -19.36 -22.47 -12.65
C SER A 21 -18.40 -23.34 -13.48
N ASP A 22 -17.17 -22.94 -13.78
CA ASP A 22 -16.37 -21.92 -13.13
C ASP A 22 -15.19 -21.62 -14.05
N THR A 23 -15.15 -20.43 -14.61
CA THR A 23 -13.89 -19.82 -15.02
C THR A 23 -13.86 -18.48 -14.31
N GLU A 24 -13.97 -18.51 -12.99
CA GLU A 24 -13.36 -17.49 -12.15
C GLU A 24 -11.89 -17.94 -12.00
N HIS A 25 -11.17 -17.93 -13.13
CA HIS A 25 -9.76 -17.66 -13.07
C HIS A 25 -9.72 -16.19 -12.71
N THR A 26 -9.66 -15.88 -11.42
CA THR A 26 -9.58 -14.52 -10.89
C THR A 26 -8.44 -13.86 -11.66
N ASP A 27 -8.79 -12.99 -12.59
CA ASP A 27 -7.85 -12.40 -13.55
C ASP A 27 -7.13 -11.25 -12.83
N HIS A 28 -6.39 -11.60 -11.76
CA HIS A 28 -5.58 -10.68 -10.98
C HIS A 28 -4.58 -9.95 -11.90
N ALA A 29 -4.15 -10.59 -12.98
CA ALA A 29 -3.30 -10.01 -14.02
C ALA A 29 -4.04 -8.95 -14.89
N GLY A 30 -5.33 -9.12 -15.20
CA GLY A 30 -6.09 -8.12 -15.96
C GLY A 30 -6.55 -6.94 -15.13
N GLY A 31 -6.77 -7.13 -13.83
CA GLY A 31 -7.02 -6.03 -12.89
C GLY A 31 -5.84 -5.06 -12.83
N LEU A 32 -4.62 -5.57 -12.64
CA LEU A 32 -3.41 -4.76 -12.63
C LEU A 32 -3.15 -4.09 -13.99
N ALA A 33 -3.36 -4.82 -15.09
CA ALA A 33 -3.23 -4.26 -16.44
C ALA A 33 -4.24 -3.13 -16.72
N ALA A 34 -5.47 -3.25 -16.21
CA ALA A 34 -6.49 -2.21 -16.33
C ALA A 34 -6.12 -0.96 -15.50
N LEU A 35 -5.61 -1.14 -14.28
CA LEU A 35 -5.10 -0.03 -13.46
C LEU A 35 -3.94 0.68 -14.16
N ARG A 36 -2.96 -0.08 -14.66
CA ARG A 36 -1.83 0.48 -15.42
C ARG A 36 -2.31 1.27 -16.63
N HIS A 37 -3.25 0.74 -17.40
CA HIS A 37 -3.82 1.44 -18.55
C HIS A 37 -4.51 2.74 -18.13
N ALA A 38 -5.28 2.73 -17.04
CA ALA A 38 -5.93 3.93 -16.54
C ALA A 38 -4.91 4.99 -16.08
N LEU A 39 -3.85 4.58 -15.38
CA LEU A 39 -2.75 5.47 -14.99
C LEU A 39 -2.01 6.04 -16.21
N ASP A 40 -1.77 5.23 -17.23
CA ASP A 40 -1.16 5.68 -18.49
C ASP A 40 -2.05 6.70 -19.22
N GLU A 41 -3.35 6.43 -19.35
CA GLU A 41 -4.32 7.35 -19.96
C GLU A 41 -4.47 8.66 -19.17
N SER A 42 -4.33 8.62 -17.85
CA SER A 42 -4.39 9.81 -17.00
C SER A 42 -3.19 10.74 -17.20
N GLY A 43 -2.03 10.21 -17.59
CA GLY A 43 -0.78 10.95 -17.71
C GLY A 43 -0.23 11.50 -16.40
N LEU A 44 -0.71 11.03 -15.25
CA LEU A 44 -0.28 11.46 -13.91
C LEU A 44 1.13 10.96 -13.55
N LEU A 45 1.48 9.76 -14.01
CA LEU A 45 2.75 9.09 -13.72
C LEU A 45 3.54 8.87 -15.01
N ALA A 46 4.86 9.01 -14.91
CA ALA A 46 5.81 8.68 -15.96
C ALA A 46 6.56 7.37 -15.64
N ASP A 47 7.05 6.69 -16.67
CA ASP A 47 7.82 5.43 -16.54
C ASP A 47 7.04 4.34 -15.79
N LEU A 48 5.80 4.09 -16.21
CA LEU A 48 4.92 3.10 -15.58
C LEU A 48 5.41 1.66 -15.79
N GLN A 49 5.60 0.94 -14.70
CA GLN A 49 6.05 -0.45 -14.63
C GLN A 49 5.17 -1.26 -13.67
N ASP A 50 5.06 -2.56 -13.91
CA ASP A 50 4.39 -3.51 -13.00
C ASP A 50 5.48 -4.19 -12.16
N GLU A 51 5.42 -4.05 -10.84
CA GLU A 51 6.40 -4.64 -9.91
C GLU A 51 5.67 -5.27 -8.73
N ASP A 52 5.86 -6.58 -8.51
CA ASP A 52 5.33 -7.32 -7.35
C ASP A 52 3.85 -7.11 -6.98
N GLY A 53 2.98 -6.87 -7.97
CA GLY A 53 1.54 -6.62 -7.76
C GLY A 53 1.16 -5.13 -7.63
N PHE A 54 2.15 -4.24 -7.69
CA PHE A 54 2.01 -2.79 -7.70
C PHE A 54 2.16 -2.24 -9.12
N VAL A 55 1.53 -1.10 -9.37
CA VAL A 55 1.89 -0.26 -10.53
C VAL A 55 2.80 0.86 -10.04
N VAL A 56 4.04 0.83 -10.48
CA VAL A 56 5.08 1.78 -10.08
C VAL A 56 5.29 2.80 -11.19
N GLY A 57 5.41 4.07 -10.82
CA GLY A 57 5.77 5.14 -11.73
C GLY A 57 6.47 6.27 -11.00
N THR A 58 6.76 7.34 -11.71
CA THR A 58 7.42 8.53 -11.16
C THR A 58 6.61 9.77 -11.45
N ALA A 59 6.59 10.70 -10.48
CA ALA A 59 5.87 11.95 -10.66
C ALA A 59 6.54 13.10 -9.89
N PRO A 60 6.45 14.33 -10.41
CA PRO A 60 6.79 15.52 -9.63
C PRO A 60 5.69 15.80 -8.60
N VAL A 61 6.11 16.20 -7.40
CA VAL A 61 5.25 16.72 -6.34
C VAL A 61 5.63 18.18 -6.12
N PRO A 62 4.97 19.14 -6.80
CA PRO A 62 5.37 20.55 -6.77
C PRO A 62 5.38 21.15 -5.37
N ALA A 63 4.46 20.72 -4.50
CA ALA A 63 4.39 21.20 -3.12
C ALA A 63 5.59 20.80 -2.25
N ALA A 64 6.23 19.67 -2.59
CA ALA A 64 7.42 19.16 -1.93
C ALA A 64 8.72 19.51 -2.68
N ASP A 65 8.63 20.22 -3.82
CA ASP A 65 9.74 20.45 -4.77
C ASP A 65 10.53 19.17 -5.09
N ALA A 66 9.85 18.03 -5.15
CA ALA A 66 10.46 16.71 -5.22
C ALA A 66 9.97 15.92 -6.44
N HIS A 67 10.81 14.99 -6.90
CA HIS A 67 10.43 13.98 -7.88
C HIS A 67 10.53 12.61 -7.23
N VAL A 68 9.41 11.90 -7.15
CA VAL A 68 9.27 10.74 -6.25
C VAL A 68 8.80 9.51 -7.01
N ASN A 69 9.10 8.35 -6.46
CA ASN A 69 8.52 7.08 -6.91
C ASN A 69 7.12 6.93 -6.30
N VAL A 70 6.12 6.74 -7.14
CA VAL A 70 4.73 6.49 -6.74
C VAL A 70 4.45 5.02 -7.01
N ASN A 71 4.05 4.30 -5.96
CA ASN A 71 3.68 2.90 -6.04
C ASN A 71 2.17 2.85 -5.77
N VAL A 72 1.41 2.38 -6.73
CA VAL A 72 -0.05 2.25 -6.58
C VAL A 72 -0.32 0.79 -6.27
N ASP A 73 -0.78 0.54 -5.05
CA ASP A 73 -1.19 -0.78 -4.61
C ASP A 73 -2.71 -0.90 -4.73
N PRO A 74 -3.21 -1.79 -5.60
CA PRO A 74 -4.63 -2.04 -5.71
C PRO A 74 -5.22 -2.89 -4.58
N GLU A 75 -4.44 -3.28 -3.57
CA GLU A 75 -4.82 -4.18 -2.47
C GLU A 75 -5.60 -5.40 -3.00
N ILE A 76 -4.98 -6.10 -3.96
CA ILE A 76 -5.62 -7.25 -4.62
C ILE A 76 -5.74 -8.41 -3.62
N ASP A 77 -6.81 -8.43 -2.84
CA ASP A 77 -7.23 -9.59 -2.08
C ASP A 77 -8.06 -10.54 -2.97
N GLU A 78 -8.10 -11.84 -2.64
CA GLU A 78 -8.70 -12.91 -3.45
C GLU A 78 -10.18 -12.67 -3.84
N TYR A 79 -10.84 -11.70 -3.19
CA TYR A 79 -12.27 -11.41 -3.33
C TYR A 79 -12.60 -9.95 -3.68
N SER A 80 -11.60 -9.09 -3.91
CA SER A 80 -11.81 -7.65 -4.08
C SER A 80 -11.68 -7.22 -5.54
N ASP A 81 -12.70 -6.53 -6.04
CA ASP A 81 -12.66 -5.83 -7.32
C ASP A 81 -11.76 -4.58 -7.19
N ILE A 82 -10.86 -4.35 -8.15
CA ILE A 82 -9.94 -3.22 -8.09
C ILE A 82 -10.71 -1.93 -8.39
N ASP A 83 -10.80 -1.06 -7.39
CA ASP A 83 -11.45 0.25 -7.52
C ASP A 83 -10.50 1.27 -8.19
N THR A 84 -10.22 1.05 -9.48
CA THR A 84 -9.28 1.86 -10.28
C THR A 84 -9.60 3.36 -10.19
N ALA A 85 -10.87 3.73 -10.16
CA ALA A 85 -11.28 5.14 -10.08
C ALA A 85 -10.90 5.78 -8.73
N ALA A 86 -11.06 5.06 -7.61
CA ALA A 86 -10.66 5.55 -6.30
C ALA A 86 -9.13 5.72 -6.22
N LEU A 87 -8.37 4.74 -6.73
CA LEU A 87 -6.90 4.80 -6.77
C LEU A 87 -6.39 5.98 -7.60
N LEU A 88 -6.95 6.18 -8.80
CA LEU A 88 -6.58 7.33 -9.64
C LEU A 88 -6.88 8.66 -8.93
N ALA A 89 -8.04 8.77 -8.26
CA ALA A 89 -8.39 9.96 -7.52
C ALA A 89 -7.44 10.21 -6.33
N ALA A 90 -7.03 9.16 -5.62
CA ALA A 90 -6.07 9.25 -4.53
C ALA A 90 -4.67 9.68 -5.04
N VAL A 91 -4.19 9.10 -6.14
CA VAL A 91 -2.93 9.50 -6.81
C VAL A 91 -3.00 10.96 -7.24
N GLU A 92 -4.08 11.38 -7.91
CA GLU A 92 -4.24 12.77 -8.33
C GLU A 92 -4.23 13.72 -7.11
N ARG A 93 -4.92 13.35 -6.03
CA ARG A 93 -5.03 14.15 -4.81
C ARG A 93 -3.68 14.39 -4.14
N ILE A 94 -2.86 13.34 -3.96
CA ILE A 94 -1.54 13.51 -3.33
C ILE A 94 -0.55 14.25 -4.25
N LEU A 95 -0.61 14.03 -5.56
CA LEU A 95 0.28 14.72 -6.51
C LEU A 95 -0.08 16.20 -6.71
N CYS A 96 -1.37 16.54 -6.61
CA CYS A 96 -1.88 17.90 -6.75
C CYS A 96 -2.09 18.61 -5.40
N VAL A 97 -1.54 18.10 -4.31
CA VAL A 97 -1.65 18.72 -2.99
C VAL A 97 -1.11 20.16 -3.03
N ASP A 98 -1.84 21.09 -2.43
CA ASP A 98 -1.44 22.49 -2.35
C ASP A 98 -0.27 22.68 -1.35
N VAL A 99 0.65 23.61 -1.65
CA VAL A 99 1.77 23.98 -0.76
C VAL A 99 1.36 24.19 0.71
N PRO A 100 0.32 24.99 1.03
CA PRO A 100 -0.12 25.15 2.42
C PRO A 100 -0.65 23.86 3.07
N GLN A 101 -1.21 22.93 2.30
CA GLN A 101 -1.67 21.64 2.82
C GLN A 101 -0.47 20.73 3.07
N TRP A 102 0.47 20.66 2.13
CA TRP A 102 1.73 19.95 2.31
C TRP A 102 2.49 20.44 3.55
N GLN A 103 2.58 21.76 3.75
CA GLN A 103 3.21 22.34 4.94
C GLN A 103 2.53 21.91 6.25
N ARG A 104 1.19 21.76 6.26
CA ARG A 104 0.49 21.24 7.45
C ARG A 104 0.79 19.77 7.70
N ILE A 105 0.88 18.97 6.64
CA ILE A 105 1.26 17.55 6.75
C ILE A 105 2.65 17.46 7.38
N VAL A 106 3.63 18.20 6.82
CA VAL A 106 5.02 18.26 7.33
C VAL A 106 5.10 18.75 8.78
N ASP A 107 4.35 19.80 9.14
CA ASP A 107 4.29 20.33 10.51
C ASP A 107 3.70 19.30 11.49
N THR A 108 2.66 18.58 11.08
CA THR A 108 2.03 17.53 11.88
C THR A 108 2.99 16.34 12.06
N ILE A 109 3.68 15.91 10.99
CA ILE A 109 4.69 14.85 11.07
C ILE A 109 5.80 15.24 12.06
N ALA A 110 6.29 16.47 11.97
CA ALA A 110 7.31 16.97 12.88
C ALA A 110 6.83 16.96 14.33
N ALA A 111 5.63 17.48 14.60
CA ALA A 111 5.04 17.50 15.93
C ALA A 111 4.85 16.10 16.53
N GLU A 112 4.37 15.13 15.75
CA GLU A 112 4.18 13.74 16.20
C GLU A 112 5.53 13.08 16.54
N ILE A 113 6.58 13.30 15.74
CA ILE A 113 7.91 12.76 16.02
C ILE A 113 8.53 13.43 17.24
N GLU A 114 8.40 14.76 17.37
CA GLU A 114 8.90 15.50 18.53
C GLU A 114 8.19 15.07 19.83
N ASP A 115 6.88 14.78 19.79
CA ASP A 115 6.14 14.24 20.94
C ASP A 115 6.62 12.82 21.29
N ALA A 116 6.82 11.96 20.28
CA ALA A 116 7.27 10.58 20.47
C ALA A 116 8.71 10.46 21.01
N VAL A 117 9.62 11.34 20.56
CA VAL A 117 11.02 11.39 21.04
C VAL A 117 11.13 12.06 22.41
N GLY A 118 10.22 12.99 22.74
CA GLY A 118 10.16 13.68 24.03
C GLY A 118 11.33 14.67 24.26
N ASP A 119 11.66 14.96 25.53
CA ASP A 119 12.72 15.92 25.92
C ASP A 119 14.15 15.33 25.80
N GLN A 120 14.40 14.52 24.78
CA GLN A 120 15.77 14.07 24.51
C GLN A 120 16.57 15.24 23.92
N PRO A 121 17.82 15.46 24.36
CA PRO A 121 18.63 16.57 23.87
C PRO A 121 18.95 16.35 22.39
N VAL A 122 18.18 16.99 21.52
CA VAL A 122 18.45 17.03 20.08
C VAL A 122 19.64 17.99 19.87
N GLU A 123 20.79 17.46 19.47
CA GLU A 123 21.98 18.28 19.18
C GLU A 123 21.78 19.17 17.93
N GLU A 124 20.86 18.76 17.05
CA GLU A 124 20.58 19.36 15.75
C GLU A 124 19.42 20.40 15.83
N LYS A 125 19.73 21.67 15.55
CA LYS A 125 18.78 22.81 15.69
C LYS A 125 17.88 23.05 14.48
N THR A 126 18.00 22.24 13.44
CA THR A 126 17.18 22.39 12.23
C THR A 126 15.80 21.81 12.52
N PRO A 127 14.71 22.57 12.30
CA PRO A 127 13.37 22.01 12.46
C PRO A 127 13.20 20.80 11.55
N LEU A 128 12.66 19.69 12.10
CA LEU A 128 12.55 18.42 11.36
C LEU A 128 11.81 18.61 10.03
N GLY A 129 10.78 19.47 10.00
CA GLY A 129 10.04 19.79 8.78
C GLY A 129 10.87 20.38 7.63
N ASP A 130 11.99 21.05 7.91
CA ASP A 130 12.91 21.60 6.89
C ASP A 130 13.95 20.57 6.43
N ASP A 131 14.06 19.45 7.15
CA ASP A 131 14.96 18.34 6.82
C ASP A 131 14.26 17.18 6.12
N LEU A 132 12.92 17.13 6.16
CA LEU A 132 12.14 16.06 5.53
C LEU A 132 12.21 16.12 4.01
N ILE A 133 12.76 15.07 3.41
CA ILE A 133 12.86 14.86 1.97
C ILE A 133 11.94 13.70 1.58
N LEU A 134 10.91 13.99 0.80
CA LEU A 134 10.02 12.95 0.27
C LEU A 134 10.76 12.11 -0.78
N ARG A 135 10.75 10.78 -0.61
CA ARG A 135 11.43 9.84 -1.53
C ARG A 135 10.47 8.99 -2.33
N SER A 136 9.46 8.43 -1.66
CA SER A 136 8.46 7.61 -2.31
C SER A 136 7.10 7.76 -1.65
N ILE A 137 6.08 7.47 -2.45
CA ILE A 137 4.68 7.46 -2.07
C ILE A 137 4.15 6.08 -2.41
N VAL A 138 3.38 5.48 -1.52
CA VAL A 138 2.57 4.31 -1.80
C VAL A 138 1.11 4.72 -1.63
N VAL A 139 0.30 4.54 -2.66
CA VAL A 139 -1.12 4.89 -2.66
C VAL A 139 -1.93 3.62 -2.59
N PHE A 140 -2.75 3.52 -1.56
CA PHE A 140 -3.78 2.49 -1.37
C PHE A 140 -5.15 3.08 -1.70
N ARG A 141 -6.20 2.27 -1.62
CA ARG A 141 -7.56 2.74 -1.89
C ARG A 141 -8.00 3.83 -0.91
N ASP A 142 -7.75 3.61 0.37
CA ASP A 142 -8.28 4.43 1.47
C ASP A 142 -7.18 5.16 2.25
N ALA A 143 -5.91 4.95 1.89
CA ALA A 143 -4.76 5.51 2.60
C ALA A 143 -3.60 5.81 1.66
N THR A 144 -2.70 6.68 2.09
CA THR A 144 -1.44 6.98 1.38
C THR A 144 -0.28 6.92 2.34
N LEU A 145 0.74 6.12 2.02
CA LEU A 145 1.96 6.01 2.81
C LEU A 145 3.08 6.82 2.16
N LEU A 146 3.64 7.76 2.90
CA LEU A 146 4.79 8.56 2.48
C LEU A 146 6.06 7.98 3.12
N SER A 147 7.11 7.83 2.33
CA SER A 147 8.45 7.54 2.83
C SER A 147 9.33 8.77 2.68
N LEU A 148 9.72 9.34 3.81
CA LEU A 148 10.58 10.51 3.91
C LEU A 148 11.94 10.13 4.51
N GLU A 149 12.95 10.93 4.21
CA GLU A 149 14.25 10.91 4.88
C GLU A 149 14.49 12.22 5.61
N ALA A 150 15.18 12.16 6.75
CA ALA A 150 15.67 13.34 7.45
C ALA A 150 17.20 13.22 7.61
N PRO A 151 18.02 13.57 6.61
CA PRO A 151 19.45 13.29 6.61
C PRO A 151 20.25 14.02 7.71
N LYS A 152 19.73 15.09 8.30
CA LYS A 152 20.37 15.79 9.42
C LYS A 152 19.94 15.19 10.75
N GLN A 153 18.63 14.99 10.95
CA GLN A 153 18.08 14.51 12.23
C GLN A 153 18.16 12.98 12.38
N PHE A 154 17.81 12.25 11.32
CA PHE A 154 17.76 10.78 11.25
C PHE A 154 18.45 10.25 9.98
N PRO A 155 19.79 10.41 9.85
CA PRO A 155 20.53 10.00 8.66
C PRO A 155 20.33 8.51 8.32
N ASP A 156 20.25 7.69 9.35
CA ASP A 156 20.13 6.23 9.28
C ASP A 156 18.68 5.74 9.48
N SER A 157 17.66 6.60 9.37
CA SER A 157 16.25 6.16 9.51
C SER A 157 15.34 6.68 8.38
N TRP A 158 14.37 5.85 8.00
CA TRP A 158 13.22 6.20 7.18
C TRP A 158 12.09 6.72 8.07
N ILE A 159 11.47 7.82 7.65
CA ILE A 159 10.28 8.35 8.30
C ILE A 159 9.08 7.92 7.45
N ARG A 160 8.30 6.98 7.96
CA ARG A 160 7.09 6.49 7.32
C ARG A 160 5.87 7.19 7.89
N VAL A 161 5.05 7.75 7.03
CA VAL A 161 3.85 8.50 7.42
C VAL A 161 2.66 7.91 6.71
N GLN A 162 1.61 7.60 7.45
CA GLN A 162 0.33 7.19 6.92
C GLN A 162 -0.61 8.39 6.89
N LEU A 163 -1.18 8.65 5.73
CA LEU A 163 -2.25 9.62 5.51
C LEU A 163 -3.56 8.87 5.25
N ASP A 164 -4.65 9.42 5.76
CA ASP A 164 -6.02 9.03 5.42
C ASP A 164 -6.45 9.60 4.03
N ASP A 165 -7.65 9.25 3.54
CA ASP A 165 -8.24 9.75 2.30
C ASP A 165 -8.24 11.28 2.18
N ASP A 166 -8.39 12.03 3.29
CA ASP A 166 -8.34 13.50 3.32
C ASP A 166 -6.92 14.09 3.31
N LEU A 167 -5.88 13.25 3.18
CA LEU A 167 -4.47 13.63 3.37
C LEU A 167 -4.15 14.16 4.77
N SER A 168 -4.91 13.71 5.78
CA SER A 168 -4.62 13.97 7.19
C SER A 168 -3.68 12.90 7.73
N VAL A 169 -2.71 13.30 8.56
CA VAL A 169 -1.77 12.35 9.19
C VAL A 169 -2.53 11.48 10.18
N ASP A 170 -2.54 10.17 9.93
CA ASP A 170 -3.13 9.15 10.80
C ASP A 170 -2.08 8.48 11.68
N GLY A 171 -0.86 8.29 11.15
CA GLY A 171 0.24 7.69 11.89
C GLY A 171 1.61 8.06 11.36
N VAL A 172 2.60 8.09 12.25
CA VAL A 172 4.01 8.34 11.92
C VAL A 172 4.89 7.30 12.61
N ALA A 173 5.83 6.72 11.87
CA ALA A 173 6.80 5.77 12.36
C ALA A 173 8.21 6.14 11.86
N VAL A 174 9.21 5.97 12.72
CA VAL A 174 10.62 6.11 12.36
C VAL A 174 11.23 4.71 12.36
N ASP A 175 11.68 4.27 11.19
CA ASP A 175 12.17 2.92 10.93
C ASP A 175 13.66 3.00 10.55
N ASP A 176 14.50 2.16 11.14
CA ASP A 176 15.94 2.21 10.89
C ASP A 176 16.27 1.65 9.48
N LYS A 177 17.11 2.34 8.71
CA LYS A 177 17.50 1.95 7.35
C LYS A 177 18.40 0.70 7.34
N ASP A 178 19.18 0.52 8.41
CA ASP A 178 20.17 -0.54 8.60
C ASP A 178 19.66 -1.64 9.54
N ALA A 179 18.43 -1.52 10.05
CA ALA A 179 17.66 -2.66 10.49
C ALA A 179 17.38 -3.52 9.25
N ASP A 180 18.37 -4.33 8.86
CA ASP A 180 18.12 -5.74 8.60
C ASP A 180 16.97 -6.12 9.53
N ALA A 181 15.79 -6.35 8.94
CA ALA A 181 14.69 -6.94 9.64
C ALA A 181 15.25 -8.26 10.17
N LYS A 182 15.76 -8.24 11.40
CA LYS A 182 16.00 -9.43 12.18
C LYS A 182 14.61 -9.83 12.65
N VAL A 183 13.77 -10.19 11.67
CA VAL A 183 12.68 -11.12 11.83
C VAL A 183 13.41 -12.37 12.28
N PHE A 184 13.53 -12.51 13.60
CA PHE A 184 13.80 -13.79 14.18
C PHE A 184 12.55 -14.63 13.83
N GLU A 185 12.64 -15.40 12.75
CA GLU A 185 11.71 -16.49 12.49
C GLU A 185 11.86 -17.50 13.61
N PHE A 186 11.14 -17.28 14.71
CA PHE A 186 11.01 -18.29 15.74
C PHE A 186 10.08 -19.37 15.18
N ALA A 187 10.66 -20.53 14.88
CA ALA A 187 9.90 -21.68 14.38
C ALA A 187 8.82 -22.15 15.37
N SER A 188 8.91 -21.76 16.66
CA SER A 188 7.93 -22.02 17.71
C SER A 188 8.16 -21.14 18.93
N LEU A 189 7.12 -20.93 19.75
CA LEU A 189 7.15 -20.18 21.01
C LEU A 189 8.22 -20.69 22.03
N ASP A 190 8.64 -21.95 21.89
CA ASP A 190 9.67 -22.59 22.73
C ASP A 190 11.07 -22.01 22.46
N ASP A 191 11.36 -21.65 21.20
CA ASP A 191 12.64 -21.08 20.75
C ASP A 191 12.83 -19.64 21.26
N LEU A 192 11.73 -18.88 21.36
CA LEU A 192 11.69 -17.55 22.00
C LEU A 192 12.01 -17.62 23.51
N LEU A 193 11.61 -18.72 24.18
CA LEU A 193 11.80 -18.86 25.63
C LEU A 193 13.23 -19.26 25.99
N ASP A 194 13.93 -20.00 25.12
CA ASP A 194 15.33 -20.41 25.29
C ASP A 194 16.30 -19.21 25.18
N ASP A 195 16.01 -18.26 24.28
CA ASP A 195 16.79 -17.03 24.10
C ASP A 195 16.64 -16.08 25.30
N LEU A 196 15.41 -15.88 25.80
CA LEU A 196 15.13 -15.09 27.00
C LEU A 196 15.75 -15.71 28.27
N SER A 197 15.84 -17.04 28.33
CA SER A 197 16.47 -17.74 29.45
C SER A 197 18.00 -17.65 29.43
N SER A 198 18.61 -17.37 28.27
CA SER A 198 20.07 -17.24 28.12
C SER A 198 20.57 -15.81 28.41
N ALA A 199 19.68 -14.81 28.40
CA ALA A 199 20.02 -13.43 28.71
C ALA A 199 20.15 -13.11 30.22
N ASP A 200 19.76 -14.03 31.12
CA ASP A 200 19.85 -13.85 32.58
C ASP A 200 20.73 -14.91 33.28
N GLY A 201 21.84 -15.34 32.65
CA GLY A 201 22.67 -16.42 33.21
C GLY A 201 24.14 -16.46 32.79
N SER A 202 24.95 -15.55 33.35
CA SER A 202 26.44 -15.55 33.44
C SER A 202 27.30 -15.30 32.20
#